data_AF-A0A5C6ADN1-F1
#
_entry.id   AF-A0A5C6ADN1-F1
#
_cell.length_a   1.000
_cell.length_b   1.000
_cell.length_c   1.000
_cell.angle_alpha   90.00
_cell.angle_beta   90.00
_cell.angle_gamma   90.00
#
_symmetry.space_group_name_H-M   'P 1'
#
loop_
_entity.id
_entity.type
_entity.pdbx_description
1 polymer ?
#
loop_
_entity_poly.entity_id
_entity_poly.type
_entity_poly.pdbx_seq_one_letter_code
_entity_poly.pdbx_strand_id
1 'polypeptide(L)'
;MKRLRNKPGPLPKHALRTNILRFQPSQISLDVAVSDPASESLPESPLEPLTRLMATLTHRAATRPPGSYTTKLLDGGAEKIGGKIREEAEELIEAVGEDGEEGRQHAIYEAGDLIYHTLVMLAYRGITLDEVAAELARREGVSGLAEKAARKN
;
A
#
# COMPACT_ATOMS: atom_id res chain seq x y z
N MET A 1 8.59 -14.74 34.60
CA MET A 1 9.82 -13.92 34.75
C MET A 1 9.62 -12.60 34.00
N LYS A 2 9.51 -11.47 34.71
CA LYS A 2 9.22 -10.14 34.15
C LYS A 2 10.54 -9.47 33.75
N ARG A 3 10.78 -9.21 32.47
CA ARG A 3 11.93 -8.40 32.00
C ARG A 3 11.46 -7.01 31.57
N LEU A 4 11.71 -6.09 32.52
CA LEU A 4 11.97 -4.65 32.46
C LEU A 4 11.74 -3.92 31.12
N ARG A 5 10.78 -2.97 31.16
CA ARG A 5 10.59 -1.89 30.17
C ARG A 5 11.62 -0.78 30.44
N ASN A 6 12.47 -0.47 29.46
CA ASN A 6 13.36 0.68 29.52
C ASN A 6 12.58 1.98 29.29
N LYS A 7 12.53 2.86 30.29
CA LYS A 7 12.04 4.25 30.13
C LYS A 7 13.22 5.16 29.77
N PRO A 8 13.12 6.03 28.74
CA PRO A 8 14.14 7.02 28.45
C PRO A 8 14.17 8.10 29.54
N GLY A 9 15.38 8.46 29.98
CA GLY A 9 15.63 9.47 31.01
C GLY A 9 15.42 10.91 30.52
N PRO A 10 15.33 11.88 31.45
CA PRO A 10 14.99 13.27 31.11
C PRO A 10 16.15 14.00 30.43
N LEU A 11 15.82 14.87 29.48
CA LEU A 11 16.77 15.72 28.76
C LEU A 11 17.35 16.82 29.67
N PRO A 12 18.65 17.15 29.56
CA PRO A 12 19.27 18.21 30.35
C PRO A 12 18.82 19.60 29.89
N LYS A 13 18.58 20.48 30.87
CA LYS A 13 18.22 21.89 30.70
C LYS A 13 19.48 22.76 30.71
N HIS A 14 19.47 23.79 29.87
CA HIS A 14 20.35 24.98 29.84
C HIS A 14 21.69 24.89 29.09
N ALA A 15 21.79 25.67 28.02
CA ALA A 15 22.80 26.73 27.89
C ALA A 15 22.49 27.58 26.65
N LEU A 16 21.74 28.68 26.86
CA LEU A 16 21.73 29.80 25.93
C LEU A 16 23.13 30.43 25.95
N ARG A 17 23.79 30.49 24.80
CA ARG A 17 24.90 31.42 24.57
C ARG A 17 24.64 32.19 23.29
N THR A 18 24.22 33.42 23.53
CA THR A 18 24.21 34.55 22.60
C THR A 18 25.55 34.65 21.87
N ASN A 19 25.50 34.66 20.55
CA ASN A 19 26.59 35.21 19.75
C ASN A 19 25.99 36.17 18.72
N ILE A 20 26.06 37.47 19.07
CA ILE A 20 25.73 38.59 18.21
C ILE A 20 26.88 38.70 17.20
N LEU A 21 26.65 38.27 15.96
CA LEU A 21 27.54 38.57 14.84
C LEU A 21 26.93 39.70 14.01
N ARG A 22 27.75 40.74 13.83
CA ARG A 22 27.50 42.00 13.12
C ARG A 22 26.93 41.76 11.71
N PHE A 23 25.83 42.43 11.40
CA PHE A 23 25.24 42.54 10.07
C PHE A 23 25.82 43.76 9.33
N GLN A 24 26.35 43.55 8.12
CA GLN A 24 26.81 44.58 7.19
C GLN A 24 25.65 44.94 6.23
N PRO A 25 25.25 46.20 6.06
CA PRO A 25 24.12 46.55 5.21
C PRO A 25 24.60 46.85 3.78
N SER A 26 24.43 45.91 2.87
CA SER A 26 24.34 46.21 1.43
C SER A 26 23.68 45.04 0.71
N GLN A 27 22.83 45.36 -0.27
CA GLN A 27 21.96 44.48 -1.09
C GLN A 27 20.54 44.31 -0.53
N ILE A 28 19.66 45.24 -0.91
CA ILE A 28 18.22 45.04 -0.96
C ILE A 28 17.96 44.18 -2.21
N SER A 29 17.63 42.91 -2.03
CA SER A 29 16.99 42.10 -3.08
C SER A 29 15.52 41.98 -2.71
N LEU A 30 14.67 42.63 -3.51
CA LEU A 30 13.23 42.52 -3.45
C LEU A 30 12.81 41.23 -4.18
N ASP A 31 13.06 40.09 -3.55
CA ASP A 31 12.50 38.83 -4.03
C ASP A 31 11.08 38.73 -3.46
N VAL A 32 10.11 39.16 -4.27
CA VAL A 32 8.70 38.86 -4.07
C VAL A 32 8.61 37.34 -3.96
N ALA A 33 8.33 36.84 -2.76
CA ALA A 33 7.85 35.48 -2.57
C ALA A 33 6.50 35.39 -3.29
N VAL A 34 6.54 35.08 -4.59
CA VAL A 34 5.42 34.46 -5.27
C VAL A 34 5.36 33.06 -4.68
N SER A 35 4.70 32.95 -3.52
CA SER A 35 4.25 31.67 -3.02
C SER A 35 3.29 31.15 -4.06
N ASP A 36 3.78 30.27 -4.93
CA ASP A 36 2.98 29.60 -5.94
C ASP A 36 1.85 28.85 -5.22
N PRO A 37 0.56 29.25 -5.38
CA PRO A 37 -0.56 28.62 -4.70
C PRO A 37 -0.90 27.23 -5.28
N ALA A 38 -0.02 26.67 -6.11
CA ALA A 38 -0.16 25.38 -6.78
C ALA A 38 0.84 24.30 -6.29
N SER A 39 1.51 24.52 -5.15
CA SER A 39 2.39 23.51 -4.53
C SER A 39 1.68 22.57 -3.54
N GLU A 40 0.34 22.64 -3.45
CA GLU A 40 -0.45 21.57 -2.84
C GLU A 40 -0.54 20.41 -3.84
N SER A 41 0.34 19.42 -3.67
CA SER A 41 0.23 18.13 -4.35
C SER A 41 -1.18 17.59 -4.14
N LEU A 42 -1.91 17.36 -5.23
CA LEU A 42 -3.21 16.70 -5.18
C LEU A 42 -3.10 15.43 -4.33
N PRO A 43 -4.14 15.08 -3.54
CA PRO A 43 -4.11 13.86 -2.76
C PRO A 43 -3.82 12.69 -3.69
N GLU A 44 -2.74 11.97 -3.39
CA GLU A 44 -2.38 10.72 -4.08
C GLU A 44 -3.63 9.83 -4.18
N SER A 45 -3.93 9.33 -5.38
CA SER A 45 -5.08 8.46 -5.60
C SER A 45 -5.05 7.30 -4.59
N PRO A 46 -6.18 6.94 -3.95
CA PRO A 46 -6.23 5.79 -3.03
C PRO A 46 -5.74 4.48 -3.67
N LEU A 47 -5.74 4.38 -5.00
CA LEU A 47 -5.29 3.21 -5.75
C LEU A 47 -3.81 3.26 -6.15
N GLU A 48 -3.13 4.40 -6.01
CA GLU A 48 -1.71 4.53 -6.36
C GLU A 48 -0.79 3.51 -5.65
N PRO A 49 -1.01 3.15 -4.36
CA PRO A 49 -0.25 2.08 -3.73
C PRO A 49 -0.32 0.74 -4.48
N LEU A 50 -1.46 0.41 -5.10
CA LEU A 50 -1.63 -0.83 -5.88
C LEU A 50 -0.81 -0.78 -7.16
N THR A 51 -0.80 0.36 -7.86
CA THR A 51 0.02 0.58 -9.06
C THR A 51 1.51 0.40 -8.75
N ARG A 52 2.01 1.05 -7.70
CA ARG A 52 3.41 0.92 -7.27
C ARG A 52 3.76 -0.49 -6.81
N LEU A 53 2.85 -1.16 -6.10
CA LEU A 53 3.02 -2.53 -5.67
C LEU A 53 3.11 -3.46 -6.89
N MET A 54 2.20 -3.34 -7.86
CA MET A 54 2.24 -4.16 -9.08
C MET A 54 3.55 -3.97 -9.84
N ALA A 55 4.03 -2.74 -10.02
CA ALA A 55 5.32 -2.48 -10.65
C ALA A 55 6.48 -3.18 -9.92
N THR A 56 6.47 -3.14 -8.59
CA THR A 56 7.45 -3.82 -7.74
C THR A 56 7.39 -5.35 -7.92
N LEU A 57 6.17 -5.92 -7.96
CA LEU A 57 5.96 -7.36 -8.10
C LEU A 57 6.37 -7.86 -9.49
N THR A 58 6.04 -7.13 -10.55
CA THR A 58 6.50 -7.42 -11.92
C THR A 58 8.02 -7.40 -12.01
N HIS A 59 8.66 -6.39 -11.41
CA HIS A 59 10.13 -6.34 -11.35
C HIS A 59 10.71 -7.56 -10.63
N ARG A 60 10.16 -7.95 -9.47
CA ARG A 60 10.62 -9.13 -8.72
C ARG A 60 10.36 -10.44 -9.45
N ALA A 61 9.28 -10.53 -10.22
CA ALA A 61 9.01 -11.68 -11.06
C ALA A 61 10.07 -11.87 -12.15
N ALA A 62 10.61 -10.77 -12.68
CA ALA A 62 11.71 -10.81 -13.64
C ALA A 62 13.09 -11.04 -12.99
N THR A 63 13.40 -10.38 -11.87
CA THR A 63 14.77 -10.34 -11.32
C THR A 63 15.05 -11.35 -10.22
N ARG A 64 14.03 -11.96 -9.60
CA ARG A 64 14.18 -12.98 -8.55
C ARG A 64 15.19 -12.60 -7.45
N PRO A 65 15.08 -11.42 -6.80
CA PRO A 65 16.08 -11.00 -5.82
C PRO A 65 16.14 -11.98 -4.63
N PRO A 66 17.32 -12.44 -4.21
CA PRO A 66 17.47 -13.42 -3.14
C PRO A 66 16.99 -12.86 -1.80
N GLY A 67 16.45 -13.73 -0.94
CA GLY A 67 15.98 -13.36 0.40
C GLY A 67 14.62 -12.64 0.45
N SER A 68 14.07 -12.21 -0.69
CA SER A 68 12.73 -11.61 -0.73
C SER A 68 11.63 -12.66 -0.49
N TYR A 69 10.66 -12.33 0.36
CA TYR A 69 9.46 -13.15 0.56
C TYR A 69 8.71 -13.40 -0.76
N THR A 70 8.54 -12.36 -1.57
CA THR A 70 7.91 -12.45 -2.90
C THR A 70 8.64 -13.45 -3.80
N THR A 71 9.97 -13.45 -3.80
CA THR A 71 10.75 -14.42 -4.58
C THR A 71 10.45 -15.85 -4.13
N LYS A 72 10.39 -16.11 -2.81
CA LYS A 72 10.02 -17.44 -2.27
C LYS A 72 8.61 -17.88 -2.65
N LEU A 73 7.66 -16.96 -2.79
CA LEU A 73 6.31 -17.26 -3.26
C LEU A 73 6.33 -17.66 -4.72
N LEU A 74 6.96 -16.82 -5.54
CA LEU A 74 7.00 -17.00 -6.98
C LEU A 74 7.80 -18.25 -7.40
N ASP A 75 8.89 -18.58 -6.69
CA ASP A 75 9.65 -19.81 -6.89
C ASP A 75 8.82 -21.06 -6.52
N GLY A 76 7.87 -20.91 -5.59
CA GLY A 76 6.90 -21.94 -5.24
C GLY A 76 5.72 -22.04 -6.22
N GLY A 77 5.65 -21.15 -7.21
CA GLY A 77 4.66 -21.18 -8.28
C GLY A 77 3.21 -21.08 -7.82
N ALA A 78 2.32 -21.54 -8.71
CA ALA A 78 0.88 -21.40 -8.54
C ALA A 78 0.33 -22.10 -7.29
N GLU A 79 0.91 -23.24 -6.89
CA GLU A 79 0.47 -23.97 -5.70
C GLU A 79 0.69 -23.14 -4.43
N LYS A 80 1.91 -22.63 -4.23
CA LYS A 80 2.26 -21.87 -3.03
C LYS A 80 1.53 -20.54 -2.95
N ILE A 81 1.43 -19.83 -4.08
CA ILE A 81 0.70 -18.55 -4.14
C ILE A 81 -0.80 -18.81 -3.91
N GLY A 82 -1.37 -19.83 -4.54
CA GLY A 82 -2.77 -20.19 -4.39
C GLY A 82 -3.12 -20.65 -2.96
N GLY A 83 -2.21 -21.32 -2.28
CA GLY A 83 -2.34 -21.66 -0.86
C GLY A 83 -2.50 -20.42 0.01
N LYS A 84 -1.64 -19.41 -0.17
CA LYS A 84 -1.77 -18.13 0.54
C LYS A 84 -3.07 -17.41 0.22
N ILE A 85 -3.46 -17.34 -1.06
CA ILE A 85 -4.76 -16.72 -1.44
C ILE A 85 -5.94 -17.39 -0.71
N ARG A 86 -5.90 -18.72 -0.53
CA ARG A 86 -6.96 -19.43 0.21
C ARG A 86 -6.95 -19.06 1.70
N GLU A 87 -5.77 -19.08 2.32
CA GLU A 87 -5.59 -18.70 3.72
C GLU A 87 -6.11 -17.28 3.99
N GLU A 88 -5.64 -16.28 3.22
CA GLU A 88 -6.08 -14.89 3.40
C GLU A 88 -7.58 -14.68 3.12
N ALA A 89 -8.15 -15.47 2.22
CA ALA A 89 -9.58 -15.41 1.96
C ALA A 89 -10.40 -15.96 3.14
N GLU A 90 -9.93 -17.03 3.78
CA GLU A 90 -10.54 -17.59 4.99
C GLU A 90 -10.40 -16.61 6.16
N GLU A 91 -9.21 -16.06 6.39
CA GLU A 91 -8.95 -15.07 7.45
C GLU A 91 -9.77 -13.79 7.26
N LEU A 92 -9.90 -13.28 6.03
CA LEU A 92 -10.78 -12.14 5.75
C LEU A 92 -12.24 -12.43 6.10
N ILE A 93 -12.74 -13.64 5.79
CA ILE A 93 -14.12 -14.05 6.10
C ILE A 93 -14.34 -14.11 7.62
N GLU A 94 -13.35 -14.61 8.36
CA GLU A 94 -13.40 -14.64 9.82
C GLU A 94 -13.39 -13.21 10.40
N ALA A 95 -12.46 -12.38 9.94
CA ALA A 95 -12.27 -11.00 10.42
C ALA A 95 -13.50 -10.10 10.20
N VAL A 96 -14.22 -10.25 9.07
CA VAL A 96 -15.47 -9.49 8.84
C VAL A 96 -16.61 -9.90 9.76
N GLY A 97 -16.53 -11.07 10.41
CA GLY A 97 -17.49 -11.55 11.39
C GLY A 97 -17.25 -11.00 12.80
N GLU A 98 -16.12 -10.34 13.04
CA GLU A 98 -15.75 -9.80 14.35
C GLU A 98 -16.40 -8.43 14.63
N ASP A 99 -16.80 -8.21 15.88
CA ASP A 99 -17.46 -6.98 16.30
C ASP A 99 -16.48 -5.85 16.64
N GLY A 100 -16.93 -4.61 16.43
CA GLY A 100 -16.23 -3.41 16.91
C GLY A 100 -15.06 -2.96 16.03
N GLU A 101 -14.31 -1.97 16.53
CA GLU A 101 -13.21 -1.36 15.76
C GLU A 101 -12.04 -2.33 15.54
N GLU A 102 -11.82 -3.27 16.45
CA GLU A 102 -10.78 -4.29 16.31
C GLU A 102 -11.05 -5.19 15.09
N GLY A 103 -12.26 -5.75 14.99
CA GLY A 103 -12.68 -6.54 13.83
C GLY A 103 -12.62 -5.75 12.52
N ARG A 104 -13.01 -4.46 12.55
CA ARG A 104 -12.87 -3.58 11.37
C ARG A 104 -11.42 -3.45 10.91
N GLN A 105 -10.48 -3.26 11.83
CA GLN A 105 -9.05 -3.16 11.50
C GLN A 105 -8.48 -4.48 11.01
N HIS A 106 -8.89 -5.59 11.63
CA HIS A 106 -8.51 -6.94 11.22
C HIS A 106 -8.98 -7.22 9.78
N ALA A 107 -10.23 -6.93 9.44
CA ALA A 107 -10.74 -7.11 8.08
C ALA A 107 -9.99 -6.26 7.04
N ILE A 108 -9.57 -5.03 7.39
CA ILE A 108 -8.74 -4.20 6.49
C ILE A 108 -7.36 -4.85 6.27
N TYR A 109 -6.78 -5.41 7.33
CA TYR A 109 -5.49 -6.09 7.26
C TYR A 109 -5.55 -7.30 6.32
N GLU A 110 -6.53 -8.19 6.50
CA GLU A 110 -6.65 -9.40 5.67
C GLU A 110 -7.11 -9.10 4.25
N ALA A 111 -7.92 -8.06 4.04
CA ALA A 111 -8.22 -7.58 2.69
C ALA A 111 -6.94 -7.10 1.98
N GLY A 112 -6.04 -6.45 2.73
CA GLY A 112 -4.74 -6.05 2.24
C GLY A 112 -3.87 -7.23 1.82
N ASP A 113 -3.79 -8.28 2.64
CA ASP A 113 -2.94 -9.44 2.34
C ASP A 113 -3.53 -10.30 1.20
N LEU A 114 -4.85 -10.48 1.17
CA LEU A 114 -5.54 -11.11 0.05
C LEU A 114 -5.27 -10.38 -1.28
N ILE A 115 -5.33 -9.04 -1.29
CA ILE A 115 -5.00 -8.24 -2.46
C ILE A 115 -3.52 -8.42 -2.82
N TYR A 116 -2.60 -8.35 -1.85
CA TYR A 116 -1.18 -8.57 -2.09
C TYR A 116 -0.91 -9.90 -2.77
N HIS A 117 -1.44 -10.99 -2.21
CA HIS A 117 -1.25 -12.34 -2.73
C HIS A 117 -1.90 -12.54 -4.10
N THR A 118 -3.04 -11.88 -4.36
CA THR A 118 -3.66 -11.83 -5.69
C THR A 118 -2.74 -11.14 -6.70
N LEU A 119 -2.18 -9.97 -6.37
CA LEU A 119 -1.24 -9.26 -7.26
C LEU A 119 0.05 -10.05 -7.50
N VAL A 120 0.53 -10.82 -6.51
CA VAL A 120 1.67 -11.75 -6.70
C VAL A 120 1.32 -12.81 -7.74
N MET A 121 0.11 -13.37 -7.71
CA MET A 121 -0.36 -14.32 -8.73
C MET A 121 -0.44 -13.68 -10.11
N LEU A 122 -0.93 -12.45 -10.22
CA LEU A 122 -0.96 -11.73 -11.50
C LEU A 122 0.46 -11.54 -12.06
N ALA A 123 1.40 -11.08 -11.23
CA ALA A 123 2.80 -10.90 -11.62
C ALA A 123 3.45 -12.23 -12.02
N TYR A 124 3.15 -13.33 -11.30
CA TYR A 124 3.60 -14.68 -11.66
C TYR A 124 3.12 -15.11 -13.05
N ARG A 125 1.90 -14.71 -13.43
CA ARG A 125 1.27 -15.05 -14.71
C ARG A 125 1.53 -14.03 -15.82
N GLY A 126 2.20 -12.91 -15.53
CA GLY A 126 2.41 -11.82 -16.46
C GLY A 126 1.13 -11.04 -16.80
N ILE A 127 0.13 -11.05 -15.91
CA ILE A 127 -1.13 -10.32 -16.08
C ILE A 127 -0.97 -8.92 -15.49
N THR A 128 -1.41 -7.91 -16.24
CA THR A 128 -1.34 -6.50 -15.85
C THR A 128 -2.58 -6.04 -15.08
N LEU A 129 -2.43 -4.95 -14.31
CA LEU A 129 -3.58 -4.30 -13.67
C LEU A 129 -4.58 -3.75 -14.70
N ASP A 130 -4.11 -3.30 -15.87
CA ASP A 130 -4.98 -2.78 -16.93
C ASP A 130 -5.91 -3.87 -17.50
N GLU A 131 -5.40 -5.09 -17.67
CA GLU A 131 -6.21 -6.24 -18.08
C GLU A 131 -7.31 -6.57 -17.05
N VAL A 132 -6.97 -6.52 -15.75
CA VAL A 132 -7.95 -6.75 -14.68
C VAL A 132 -8.96 -5.61 -14.61
N ALA A 133 -8.50 -4.36 -14.72
CA ALA A 133 -9.36 -3.17 -14.73
C ALA A 133 -10.32 -3.19 -15.92
N ALA A 134 -9.87 -3.62 -17.11
CA ALA A 134 -10.73 -3.79 -18.28
C ALA A 134 -11.83 -4.83 -18.04
N GLU A 135 -11.52 -5.95 -17.37
CA GLU A 135 -12.52 -6.95 -17.00
C GLU A 135 -13.51 -6.43 -15.94
N LEU A 136 -13.04 -5.64 -14.97
CA LEU A 136 -13.92 -5.01 -13.98
C LEU A 136 -14.84 -3.98 -14.66
N ALA A 137 -14.31 -3.11 -15.52
CA ALA A 137 -15.09 -2.15 -16.30
C ALA A 137 -16.14 -2.82 -17.18
N ARG A 138 -15.82 -3.99 -17.78
CA ARG A 138 -16.79 -4.80 -18.52
C ARG A 138 -17.97 -5.24 -17.65
N ARG A 139 -17.75 -5.49 -16.35
CA ARG A 139 -18.78 -5.91 -15.38
C ARG A 139 -19.58 -4.73 -14.82
N GLU A 140 -19.01 -3.53 -14.74
CA GLU A 140 -19.63 -2.34 -14.12
C GLU A 140 -20.95 -1.89 -14.79
N GLY A 141 -21.25 -2.35 -16.01
CA GLY A 141 -22.53 -2.09 -16.70
C GLY A 141 -23.49 -3.28 -16.79
N VAL A 142 -23.09 -4.46 -16.34
CA VAL A 142 -23.87 -5.70 -16.47
C VAL A 142 -24.31 -6.12 -15.07
N SER A 143 -25.51 -5.75 -14.66
CA SER A 143 -26.05 -6.30 -13.41
C SER A 143 -26.11 -7.82 -13.55
N GLY A 144 -25.62 -8.57 -12.55
CA GLY A 144 -25.65 -10.04 -12.56
C GLY A 144 -27.06 -10.64 -12.70
N LEU A 145 -28.10 -9.80 -12.57
CA LEU A 145 -29.50 -10.12 -12.85
C LEU A 145 -29.80 -10.10 -14.36
N ALA A 146 -29.24 -9.16 -15.12
CA ALA A 146 -29.40 -9.08 -16.58
C ALA A 146 -28.70 -10.26 -17.29
N GLU A 147 -27.51 -10.64 -16.84
CA GLU A 147 -26.78 -11.80 -17.37
C GLU A 147 -27.50 -13.13 -17.09
N LYS A 148 -28.14 -13.28 -15.91
CA LYS A 148 -28.97 -14.45 -15.59
C LYS A 148 -30.28 -14.49 -16.40
N ALA A 149 -30.86 -13.34 -16.75
CA ALA A 149 -32.05 -13.26 -17.59
C ALA A 149 -31.76 -13.63 -19.06
N ALA A 150 -30.58 -13.29 -19.58
CA ALA A 150 -30.17 -13.56 -20.96
C ALA A 150 -29.83 -15.04 -21.25
N ARG A 151 -29.61 -15.88 -20.22
CA ARG A 151 -29.31 -17.32 -20.36
C ARG A 151 -30.55 -18.21 -20.52
N LYS A 152 -31.76 -17.65 -20.43
CA LYS A 152 -33.00 -18.37 -20.75
C LYS A 152 -33.33 -18.14 -22.22
N ASN A 153 -32.81 -18.99 -23.11
CA ASN A 153 -33.41 -19.39 -24.38
C ASN A 153 -32.63 -20.57 -24.94
#